data_AF-A0A9Q4A6D7-F1
#
_entry.id   AF-A0A9Q4A6D7-F1
#
_cell.length_a   1.000
_cell.length_b   1.000
_cell.length_c   1.000
_cell.angle_alpha   90.00
_cell.angle_beta   90.00
_cell.angle_gamma   90.00
#
_symmetry.space_group_name_H-M   'P 1'
#
loop_
_entity.id
_entity.type
_entity.pdbx_description
1 polymer ?
#
loop_
_entity_poly.entity_id
_entity_poly.type
_entity_poly.pdbx_seq_one_letter_code
_entity_poly.pdbx_strand_id
1 'polypeptide(L)'
;MAMRLTAAVILLGSLLLSGCGVDLGTDQNGQKVASERIKGHWLVVNYWAEWCGPCRTEVPEFNALSEQLKDKKVTVLGVNFDNLQGDELKNAANALGIKFTVLAQDP
;
A
#
# COMPACT_ATOMS: atom_id res chain seq x y z
N MET A 1 32.26 -15.87 -31.64
CA MET A 1 31.30 -16.74 -30.91
C MET A 1 31.29 -16.45 -29.40
N ALA A 2 32.46 -16.36 -28.75
CA ALA A 2 32.59 -16.04 -27.33
C ALA A 2 31.87 -14.76 -26.87
N MET A 3 31.97 -13.66 -27.63
CA MET A 3 31.37 -12.36 -27.26
C MET A 3 29.82 -12.37 -27.19
N ARG A 4 29.17 -13.26 -27.98
CA ARG A 4 27.71 -13.47 -27.91
C ARG A 4 27.30 -14.29 -26.69
N LEU A 5 28.13 -15.24 -26.28
CA LEU A 5 27.93 -16.00 -25.04
C LEU A 5 28.12 -15.11 -23.81
N THR A 6 29.14 -14.24 -23.80
CA THR A 6 29.36 -13.32 -22.67
C THR A 6 28.19 -12.34 -22.52
N ALA A 7 27.71 -11.76 -23.63
CA ALA A 7 26.54 -10.89 -23.61
C ALA A 7 25.27 -11.61 -23.13
N ALA A 8 25.05 -12.86 -23.58
CA ALA A 8 23.92 -13.67 -23.14
C ALA A 8 23.99 -14.00 -21.64
N VAL A 9 25.16 -14.38 -21.12
CA VAL A 9 25.36 -14.67 -19.69
C VAL A 9 25.19 -13.41 -18.83
N ILE A 10 25.67 -12.25 -19.30
CA ILE A 10 25.46 -10.98 -18.60
C ILE A 10 23.98 -10.61 -18.57
N LEU A 11 23.26 -10.70 -19.70
CA LEU A 11 21.82 -10.43 -19.78
C LEU A 11 21.01 -11.37 -18.88
N LEU A 12 21.30 -12.68 -18.91
CA LEU A 12 20.65 -13.67 -18.06
C LEU A 12 20.95 -13.43 -16.57
N GLY A 13 22.19 -13.07 -16.25
CA GLY A 13 22.62 -12.72 -14.89
C GLY A 13 21.93 -11.45 -14.35
N SER A 14 21.76 -10.42 -15.18
CA SER A 14 21.04 -9.20 -14.80
C SER A 14 19.54 -9.43 -14.59
N LEU A 15 18.92 -10.36 -15.33
CA LEU A 15 17.52 -10.74 -15.14
C LEU A 15 17.28 -11.49 -13.82
N LEU A 16 18.30 -12.13 -13.27
CA LEU A 16 18.24 -12.81 -11.97
C LEU A 16 18.42 -11.84 -10.78
N LEU A 17 18.98 -10.65 -11.04
CA LEU A 17 19.22 -9.60 -10.03
C LEU A 17 18.05 -8.62 -9.89
N SER A 18 17.06 -8.64 -10.79
CA SER A 18 15.77 -7.97 -10.58
C SER A 18 14.93 -8.77 -9.59
N GLY A 19 15.31 -8.73 -8.31
CA GLY A 19 14.52 -9.30 -7.23
C GLY A 19 13.13 -8.69 -7.17
N CYS A 20 12.13 -9.49 -6.79
CA CYS A 20 10.81 -8.99 -6.43
C CYS A 20 10.98 -8.01 -5.25
N GLY A 21 10.67 -6.74 -5.46
CA GLY A 21 10.51 -5.79 -4.36
C GLY A 21 9.51 -6.36 -3.34
N VAL A 22 9.73 -6.09 -2.06
CA VAL A 22 8.80 -6.51 -1.01
C VAL A 22 7.54 -5.64 -1.18
N ASP A 23 6.45 -6.24 -1.65
CA ASP A 23 5.14 -5.59 -1.69
C ASP A 23 4.54 -5.63 -0.27
N LEU A 24 3.91 -4.55 0.18
CA LEU A 24 3.15 -4.48 1.45
C LEU A 24 1.78 -5.16 1.35
N GLY A 25 1.50 -5.84 0.24
CA GLY A 25 0.19 -6.41 -0.07
C GLY A 25 -0.59 -5.58 -1.09
N THR A 26 -1.92 -5.72 -1.02
CA THR A 26 -2.88 -5.15 -1.97
C THR A 26 -3.75 -4.11 -1.27
N ASP A 27 -4.10 -3.03 -1.96
CA ASP A 27 -4.97 -1.99 -1.42
C ASP A 27 -6.47 -2.28 -1.65
N GLN A 28 -7.33 -1.38 -1.14
CA GLN A 28 -8.79 -1.47 -1.31
C GLN A 28 -9.27 -1.42 -2.77
N ASN A 29 -8.40 -1.08 -3.73
CA ASN A 29 -8.71 -1.03 -5.15
C ASN A 29 -8.12 -2.24 -5.91
N GLY A 30 -7.55 -3.21 -5.21
CA GLY A 30 -6.89 -4.36 -5.83
C GLY A 30 -5.50 -4.05 -6.40
N GLN A 31 -4.91 -2.89 -6.06
CA GLN A 31 -3.59 -2.49 -6.54
C GLN A 31 -2.51 -2.92 -5.55
N LYS A 32 -1.38 -3.40 -6.08
CA LYS A 32 -0.21 -3.71 -5.25
C LYS A 32 0.36 -2.43 -4.64
N VAL A 33 0.71 -2.49 -3.36
CA VAL A 33 1.39 -1.40 -2.65
C VAL A 33 2.86 -1.73 -2.50
N ALA A 34 3.68 -1.15 -3.36
CA ALA A 34 5.14 -1.32 -3.31
C ALA A 34 5.71 -0.70 -2.02
N SER A 35 6.58 -1.42 -1.30
CA SER A 35 7.21 -0.91 -0.07
C SER A 35 8.09 0.32 -0.31
N GLU A 36 8.61 0.49 -1.53
CA GLU A 36 9.37 1.66 -1.96
C GLU A 36 8.56 2.96 -1.81
N ARG A 37 7.23 2.90 -1.92
CA ARG A 37 6.33 4.06 -1.78
C ARG A 37 6.33 4.65 -0.36
N ILE A 38 6.72 3.86 0.63
CA ILE A 38 6.75 4.28 2.03
C ILE A 38 8.16 4.27 2.63
N LYS A 39 9.15 3.83 1.87
CA LYS A 39 10.52 3.71 2.37
C LYS A 39 11.07 5.09 2.72
N GLY A 40 11.47 5.25 3.99
CA GLY A 40 11.97 6.52 4.52
C GLY A 40 10.88 7.57 4.75
N HIS A 41 9.60 7.18 4.73
CA HIS A 41 8.48 7.99 5.18
C HIS A 41 8.15 7.63 6.63
N TRP A 42 7.72 8.62 7.41
CA TRP A 42 6.99 8.35 8.64
C TRP A 42 5.62 7.77 8.29
N LEU A 43 5.16 6.81 9.09
CA LEU A 43 3.86 6.16 8.87
C LEU A 43 2.90 6.56 9.97
N VAL A 44 1.69 6.95 9.56
CA VAL A 44 0.54 7.05 10.45
C VAL A 44 -0.40 5.92 10.06
N VAL A 45 -0.55 4.94 10.95
CA VAL A 45 -1.33 3.73 10.67
C VAL A 45 -2.62 3.77 11.48
N ASN A 46 -3.75 3.63 10.80
CA ASN A 46 -5.07 3.52 11.39
C ASN A 46 -5.65 2.13 11.11
N TYR A 47 -5.73 1.29 12.15
CA TYR A 47 -6.47 0.03 12.07
C TYR A 47 -7.95 0.34 12.23
N TRP A 48 -8.76 -0.11 11.28
CA TRP A 48 -10.18 0.23 11.23
C TRP A 48 -11.05 -0.97 10.87
N ALA A 49 -12.33 -0.85 11.18
CA ALA A 49 -13.36 -1.85 10.93
C ALA A 49 -14.71 -1.18 10.65
N GLU A 50 -15.65 -1.87 10.00
CA GLU A 50 -16.97 -1.29 9.68
C GLU A 50 -17.78 -0.96 10.95
N TRP A 51 -17.63 -1.80 11.97
CA TRP A 51 -18.28 -1.67 13.26
C TRP A 51 -17.56 -0.70 14.21
N CYS A 52 -16.39 -0.18 13.82
CA CYS A 52 -15.62 0.73 14.65
C CYS A 52 -16.26 2.13 14.69
N GLY A 53 -17.01 2.40 15.75
CA GLY A 53 -17.63 3.70 16.01
C GLY A 53 -16.62 4.88 15.99
N PRO A 54 -15.51 4.81 16.75
CA PRO A 54 -14.49 5.87 16.76
C PRO A 54 -13.91 6.14 15.36
N CYS A 55 -13.61 5.09 14.59
CA CYS A 55 -13.02 5.21 13.27
C CYS A 55 -13.86 6.11 12.34
N ARG A 56 -15.19 6.02 12.40
CA ARG A 56 -16.09 6.87 11.59
C ARG A 56 -15.92 8.37 11.88
N THR A 57 -15.58 8.72 13.13
CA THR A 57 -15.31 10.10 13.54
C THR A 57 -13.90 10.55 13.14
N GLU A 58 -12.93 9.63 13.14
CA GLU A 58 -11.53 9.93 12.87
C GLU A 58 -11.18 9.95 11.37
N VAL A 59 -11.90 9.22 10.52
CA VAL A 59 -11.62 9.13 9.07
C VAL A 59 -11.55 10.49 8.38
N PRO A 60 -12.46 11.46 8.62
CA PRO A 60 -12.34 12.80 8.04
C PRO A 60 -11.04 13.52 8.43
N GLU A 61 -10.58 13.36 9.67
CA GLU A 61 -9.34 13.96 10.16
C GLU A 61 -8.11 13.29 9.51
N PHE A 62 -8.11 11.96 9.39
CA PHE A 62 -7.04 11.25 8.68
C PHE A 62 -7.01 11.56 7.17
N ASN A 63 -8.17 11.77 6.55
CA ASN A 63 -8.25 12.25 5.17
C ASN A 63 -7.62 13.63 5.02
N ALA A 64 -7.95 14.56 5.93
CA ALA A 64 -7.36 15.90 5.93
C ALA A 64 -5.85 15.85 6.16
N LEU A 65 -5.39 15.04 7.11
CA LEU A 65 -3.98 14.83 7.39
C LEU A 65 -3.22 14.28 6.18
N SER A 66 -3.79 13.27 5.51
CA SER A 66 -3.19 12.67 4.32
C SER A 66 -3.01 13.71 3.20
N GLU A 67 -3.99 14.60 3.00
CA GLU A 67 -3.89 15.65 2.00
C GLU A 67 -2.86 16.72 2.38
N GLN A 68 -2.84 17.15 3.65
CA GLN A 68 -1.88 18.15 4.15
C GLN A 68 -0.42 17.67 4.07
N LEU A 69 -0.19 16.36 4.20
CA LEU A 69 1.14 15.77 4.24
C LEU A 69 1.59 15.15 2.92
N LYS A 70 0.82 15.24 1.83
CA LYS A 70 1.13 14.60 0.54
C LYS A 70 2.51 14.97 -0.03
N ASP A 71 2.98 16.19 0.23
CA ASP A 71 4.28 16.70 -0.23
C ASP A 71 5.39 16.54 0.83
N LYS A 72 5.11 15.82 1.92
CA LYS A 72 6.03 15.50 3.01
C LYS A 72 6.37 14.02 2.97
N LYS A 73 7.45 13.64 3.64
CA LYS A 73 7.83 12.23 3.85
C LYS A 73 7.00 11.58 4.96
N VAL A 74 5.68 11.68 4.85
CA VAL A 74 4.73 11.06 5.80
C VAL A 74 3.59 10.44 5.00
N THR A 75 3.23 9.21 5.33
CA THR A 75 2.17 8.47 4.66
C THR A 75 1.12 8.03 5.69
N VAL A 76 -0.15 8.34 5.42
CA VAL A 76 -1.29 7.82 6.18
C VAL A 76 -1.75 6.52 5.52
N LEU A 77 -1.88 5.45 6.29
CA LEU A 77 -2.32 4.13 5.85
C LEU A 77 -3.45 3.62 6.73
N GLY A 78 -4.50 3.08 6.12
CA GLY A 78 -5.49 2.26 6.80
C GLY A 78 -5.08 0.80 6.75
N VAL A 79 -5.38 0.04 7.81
CA VAL A 79 -5.28 -1.42 7.79
C VAL A 79 -6.65 -2.00 8.10
N ASN A 80 -7.14 -2.82 7.18
CA ASN A 80 -8.40 -3.52 7.28
C ASN A 80 -8.34 -4.59 8.38
N PHE A 81 -9.04 -4.37 9.49
CA PHE A 81 -9.10 -5.33 10.60
C PHE A 81 -10.04 -6.51 10.30
N ASP A 82 -11.12 -6.28 9.55
CA ASP A 82 -12.19 -7.26 9.32
C ASP A 82 -11.82 -8.34 8.29
N ASN A 83 -10.61 -8.26 7.69
CA ASN A 83 -10.16 -9.13 6.59
C ASN A 83 -11.10 -9.16 5.39
N LEU A 84 -11.89 -8.10 5.19
CA LEU A 84 -12.70 -7.89 3.99
C LEU A 84 -11.82 -7.89 2.73
N GLN A 85 -12.31 -8.42 1.63
CA GLN A 85 -11.55 -8.55 0.38
C GLN A 85 -12.31 -7.97 -0.81
N GLY A 86 -11.58 -7.55 -1.84
CA GLY A 86 -12.15 -7.13 -3.12
C GLY A 86 -13.20 -6.04 -2.96
N ASP A 87 -14.38 -6.26 -3.56
CA ASP A 87 -15.46 -5.28 -3.55
C ASP A 87 -16.02 -4.99 -2.15
N GLU A 88 -16.00 -5.97 -1.23
CA GLU A 88 -16.47 -5.75 0.15
C GLU A 88 -15.59 -4.72 0.86
N LEU A 89 -14.26 -4.88 0.78
CA LEU A 89 -13.31 -3.93 1.34
C LEU A 89 -13.46 -2.55 0.70
N LYS A 90 -13.57 -2.50 -0.62
CA LYS A 90 -13.74 -1.26 -1.37
C LYS A 90 -15.01 -0.52 -0.94
N ASN A 91 -16.12 -1.24 -0.83
CA ASN A 91 -17.41 -0.69 -0.45
C ASN A 91 -17.41 -0.20 1.00
N ALA A 92 -16.83 -0.97 1.92
CA ALA A 92 -16.66 -0.59 3.32
C ALA A 92 -15.84 0.70 3.45
N ALA A 93 -14.68 0.77 2.78
CA ALA A 93 -13.82 1.96 2.79
C ALA A 93 -14.54 3.19 2.21
N ASN A 94 -15.29 3.01 1.12
CA ASN A 94 -16.09 4.07 0.51
C ASN A 94 -17.24 4.53 1.41
N ALA A 95 -17.89 3.62 2.13
CA ALA A 95 -18.99 3.93 3.04
C ALA A 95 -18.53 4.79 4.23
N LEU A 96 -17.30 4.56 4.73
CA LEU A 96 -16.66 5.41 5.73
C LEU A 96 -16.04 6.68 5.13
N GLY A 97 -15.97 6.79 3.80
CA GLY A 97 -15.37 7.93 3.10
C GLY A 97 -13.85 7.98 3.21
N ILE A 98 -13.17 6.84 3.36
CA ILE A 98 -11.72 6.76 3.43
C ILE A 98 -11.11 7.12 2.08
N LYS A 99 -10.19 8.09 2.06
CA LYS A 99 -9.50 8.57 0.85
C LYS A 99 -8.01 8.19 0.79
N PHE A 100 -7.39 7.94 1.94
CA PHE A 100 -6.03 7.43 2.00
C PHE A 100 -5.97 5.93 1.64
N THR A 101 -4.78 5.40 1.37
CA THR A 101 -4.62 3.98 1.00
C THR A 101 -4.98 3.09 2.18
N VAL A 102 -5.77 2.05 1.92
CA VAL A 102 -6.11 1.00 2.88
C VAL A 102 -5.48 -0.31 2.41
N LEU A 103 -4.64 -0.91 3.24
CA LEU A 103 -4.13 -2.25 3.02
C LEU A 103 -5.21 -3.28 3.36
N ALA A 104 -5.37 -4.26 2.48
CA ALA A 104 -6.36 -5.32 2.64
C ALA A 104 -5.99 -6.30 3.77
N GLN A 105 -4.71 -6.40 4.11
CA GLN A 105 -4.19 -7.18 5.24
C GLN A 105 -3.12 -6.38 5.98
N ASP A 106 -2.80 -6.83 7.19
CA ASP A 106 -1.61 -6.38 7.93
C ASP A 106 -0.33 -6.78 7.16
N PRO A 107 0.55 -5.83 6.81
CA PRO A 107 1.74 -6.08 5.98
C PRO A 107 2.85 -6.89 6.67
#